data_AF-A0A3S0WF88-F1
#
_entry.id   AF-A0A3S0WF88-F1
#
_cell.length_a   1.000
_cell.length_b   1.000
_cell.length_c   1.000
_cell.angle_alpha   90.00
_cell.angle_beta   90.00
_cell.angle_gamma   90.00
#
_symmetry.space_group_name_H-M   'P 1'
#
loop_
_entity.id
_entity.type
_entity.pdbx_description
1 polymer ?
#
loop_
_entity_poly.entity_id
_entity_poly.type
_entity_poly.pdbx_seq_one_letter_code
_entity_poly.pdbx_strand_id
1 'polypeptide(L)'
;MLDETTIEARRLAASLRSIDADLAESAHAVLLALEPTPDQDTLMGCADTLETIEQRLPPGALAALVRLRLTRLQGLVNTMLDNDLPPTAA
;
A
#
# COMPACT_ATOMS: atom_id res chain seq x y z
N MET A 1 3.94 7.85 11.24
CA MET A 1 3.45 6.60 10.60
C MET A 1 2.66 6.92 9.34
N LEU A 2 1.60 7.73 9.43
CA LEU A 2 0.86 8.22 8.25
C LEU A 2 1.76 8.86 7.19
N ASP A 3 2.60 9.84 7.55
CA ASP A 3 3.50 10.50 6.60
C ASP A 3 4.44 9.54 5.86
N GLU A 4 4.98 8.54 6.56
CA GLU A 4 5.84 7.51 5.94
C GLU A 4 5.04 6.63 4.97
N THR A 5 3.83 6.24 5.37
CA THR A 5 2.91 5.42 4.56
C THR A 5 2.52 6.16 3.27
N THR A 6 2.19 7.44 3.37
CA THR A 6 1.90 8.32 2.22
C THR A 6 3.12 8.48 1.29
N ILE A 7 4.32 8.67 1.86
CA ILE A 7 5.55 8.75 1.06
C ILE A 7 5.82 7.45 0.30
N GLU A 8 5.65 6.30 0.94
CA GLU A 8 5.86 5.00 0.31
C GLU A 8 4.77 4.69 -0.74
N ALA A 9 3.50 5.05 -0.49
CA ALA A 9 2.43 4.93 -1.48
C ALA A 9 2.70 5.78 -2.74
N ARG A 10 3.15 7.03 -2.56
CA ARG A 10 3.57 7.89 -3.68
C ARG A 10 4.73 7.28 -4.47
N ARG A 11 5.74 6.74 -3.79
CA ARG A 11 6.89 6.08 -4.42
C ARG A 11 6.48 4.82 -5.17
N LEU A 12 5.57 4.03 -4.62
CA LEU A 12 5.03 2.83 -5.26
C LEU A 12 4.31 3.18 -6.56
N ALA A 13 3.40 4.15 -6.53
CA ALA A 13 2.68 4.62 -7.72
C ALA A 13 3.63 5.14 -8.81
N ALA A 14 4.66 5.90 -8.44
CA ALA A 14 5.68 6.35 -9.38
C ALA A 14 6.49 5.18 -9.97
N SER A 15 6.81 4.16 -9.17
CA SER A 15 7.55 2.98 -9.62
C SER A 15 6.73 2.09 -10.54
N LEU A 16 5.43 1.97 -10.29
CA LEU A 16 4.52 1.18 -11.12
C LEU A 16 4.24 1.85 -12.46
N ARG A 17 4.29 3.18 -12.55
CA ARG A 17 4.01 3.92 -13.79
C ARG A 17 4.93 3.55 -14.95
N SER A 18 6.14 3.04 -14.68
CA SER A 18 7.07 2.55 -15.71
C SER A 18 6.87 1.07 -16.08
N ILE A 19 6.02 0.35 -15.34
CA ILE A 19 5.73 -1.08 -15.54
C ILE A 19 4.33 -1.24 -16.13
N ASP A 20 3.32 -0.69 -15.46
CA ASP A 20 1.92 -0.88 -15.76
C ASP A 20 1.12 0.32 -15.22
N ALA A 21 0.41 1.01 -16.10
CA ALA A 21 -0.35 2.21 -15.76
C ALA A 21 -1.53 1.91 -14.82
N ASP A 22 -2.20 0.77 -14.99
CA ASP A 22 -3.38 0.39 -14.18
C ASP A 22 -2.94 0.04 -12.75
N LEU A 23 -1.80 -0.63 -12.59
CA LEU A 23 -1.22 -0.86 -11.26
C LEU A 23 -0.79 0.44 -10.59
N ALA A 24 -0.26 1.40 -11.38
CA ALA A 24 0.10 2.72 -10.87
C ALA A 24 -1.13 3.51 -10.40
N GLU A 25 -2.25 3.41 -11.12
CA GLU A 25 -3.53 3.99 -10.70
C GLU A 25 -4.05 3.35 -9.42
N SER A 26 -3.95 2.02 -9.31
CA SER A 26 -4.33 1.29 -8.09
C SER A 26 -3.52 1.76 -6.87
N ALA A 27 -2.20 1.91 -7.01
CA ALA A 27 -1.35 2.46 -5.95
C ALA A 27 -1.62 3.94 -5.66
N HIS A 28 -2.08 4.70 -6.66
CA HIS A 28 -2.50 6.09 -6.45
C HIS A 28 -3.80 6.18 -5.66
N ALA A 29 -4.73 5.24 -5.86
CA ALA A 29 -5.94 5.15 -5.04
C ALA A 29 -5.60 4.89 -3.56
N VAL A 30 -4.62 4.01 -3.28
CA VAL A 30 -4.09 3.82 -1.92
C VAL A 30 -3.52 5.12 -1.34
N LEU A 31 -2.75 5.88 -2.12
CA LEU A 31 -2.23 7.18 -1.69
C LEU A 31 -3.35 8.15 -1.29
N LEU A 32 -4.40 8.25 -2.11
CA LEU A 32 -5.54 9.14 -1.85
C LEU A 32 -6.33 8.71 -0.62
N ALA A 33 -6.49 7.40 -0.43
CA ALA A 33 -7.18 6.84 0.74
C ALA A 33 -6.45 7.12 2.06
N LEU A 34 -5.12 7.30 2.03
CA LEU A 34 -4.31 7.59 3.23
C LEU A 34 -4.34 9.06 3.68
N GLU A 35 -4.88 10.00 2.89
CA GLU A 35 -4.96 11.43 3.23
C GLU A 35 -6.43 11.86 3.47
N PRO A 36 -6.80 12.52 4.60
CA PRO A 36 -5.98 13.02 5.69
C PRO A 36 -5.89 12.09 6.93
N THR A 37 -6.88 11.23 7.17
CA THR A 37 -6.89 10.26 8.28
C THR A 37 -7.80 9.09 7.87
N PRO A 38 -7.24 7.96 7.43
CA PRO A 38 -8.03 6.79 7.06
C PRO A 38 -8.63 6.14 8.31
N ASP A 39 -9.86 5.64 8.19
CA ASP A 39 -10.45 4.73 9.17
C ASP A 39 -10.04 3.27 8.88
N GLN A 40 -10.43 2.36 9.77
CA GLN A 40 -10.10 0.95 9.64
C GLN A 40 -10.60 0.33 8.32
N ASP A 41 -11.82 0.67 7.88
CA ASP A 41 -12.37 0.17 6.61
C ASP A 41 -11.55 0.66 5.41
N THR A 42 -11.12 1.92 5.44
CA THR A 42 -10.23 2.49 4.43
C THR A 42 -8.87 1.78 4.43
N LEU A 43 -8.31 1.48 5.60
CA LEU A 43 -7.04 0.76 5.71
C LEU A 43 -7.14 -0.70 5.22
N MET A 44 -8.25 -1.39 5.48
CA MET A 44 -8.51 -2.73 4.92
C MET A 44 -8.60 -2.68 3.40
N GLY A 45 -9.32 -1.71 2.83
CA GLY A 45 -9.38 -1.52 1.37
C GLY A 45 -8.02 -1.20 0.75
N CYS A 46 -7.16 -0.45 1.45
CA CYS A 46 -5.77 -0.24 1.06
C CYS A 46 -4.99 -1.56 1.05
N ALA A 47 -5.11 -2.40 2.07
CA ALA A 47 -4.43 -3.69 2.15
C ALA A 47 -4.84 -4.62 0.99
N ASP A 48 -6.15 -4.73 0.71
CA ASP A 48 -6.70 -5.54 -0.40
C ASP A 48 -6.19 -5.05 -1.76
N THR A 49 -6.12 -3.73 -1.94
CA THR A 49 -5.60 -3.13 -3.17
C THR A 49 -4.12 -3.46 -3.35
N LEU A 50 -3.32 -3.41 -2.28
CA LEU A 50 -1.90 -3.75 -2.33
C LEU A 50 -1.68 -5.24 -2.63
N GLU A 51 -2.49 -6.13 -2.07
CA GLU A 51 -2.46 -7.56 -2.41
C GLU A 51 -2.80 -7.79 -3.90
N THR A 52 -3.81 -7.09 -4.42
CA THR A 52 -4.20 -7.15 -5.83
C THR A 52 -3.05 -6.70 -6.75
N ILE A 53 -2.32 -5.64 -6.37
CA ILE A 53 -1.14 -5.20 -7.12
C ILE A 53 -0.05 -6.27 -7.10
N GLU A 54 0.20 -6.91 -5.95
CA GLU A 54 1.19 -7.97 -5.81
C GLU A 54 0.93 -9.14 -6.75
N GLN A 55 -0.33 -9.61 -6.80
CA GLN A 55 -0.78 -10.73 -7.63
C GLN A 55 -0.64 -10.45 -9.13
N ARG A 56 -0.76 -9.17 -9.53
CA ARG A 56 -0.69 -8.74 -10.93
C ARG A 56 0.71 -8.31 -11.39
N LEU A 57 1.67 -8.13 -10.47
CA LEU A 57 3.01 -7.71 -10.83
C LEU A 57 3.71 -8.77 -11.72
N PRO A 58 4.23 -8.38 -12.90
CA PRO A 58 4.90 -9.31 -13.80
C PRO A 58 6.20 -9.84 -13.17
N PRO A 59 6.77 -10.95 -13.68
CA PRO A 59 8.10 -11.38 -13.28
C PRO A 59 9.19 -10.43 -13.81
N GLY A 60 10.37 -10.43 -13.18
CA GLY A 60 11.56 -9.71 -13.64
C GLY A 60 12.21 -8.82 -12.58
N ALA A 61 13.42 -8.33 -12.89
CA ALA A 61 14.23 -7.58 -11.92
C ALA A 61 13.59 -6.25 -11.48
N LEU A 62 12.96 -5.51 -12.41
CA LEU A 62 12.26 -4.26 -12.08
C LEU A 62 11.05 -4.53 -11.18
N ALA A 63 10.25 -5.53 -11.51
CA ALA A 63 9.10 -5.91 -10.70
C ALA A 63 9.52 -6.42 -9.31
N ALA A 64 10.67 -7.09 -9.17
CA ALA A 64 11.20 -7.48 -7.87
C ALA A 64 11.53 -6.27 -6.98
N LEU A 65 12.10 -5.20 -7.55
CA LEU A 65 12.34 -3.94 -6.82
C LEU A 65 11.04 -3.24 -6.42
N VAL A 66 9.98 -3.36 -7.25
CA VAL A 66 8.66 -2.84 -6.91
C VAL A 66 8.00 -3.68 -5.81
N ARG A 67 8.11 -5.02 -5.86
CA ARG A 67 7.63 -5.91 -4.80
C ARG A 67 8.23 -5.56 -3.45
N LEU A 68 9.53 -5.27 -3.38
CA LEU A 68 10.15 -4.85 -2.11
C LEU A 68 9.50 -3.60 -1.52
N ARG A 69 9.16 -2.61 -2.37
CA ARG A 69 8.46 -1.40 -1.93
C ARG A 69 7.03 -1.68 -1.52
N LEU A 70 6.34 -2.52 -2.29
CA LEU A 70 4.98 -2.96 -2.00
C LEU A 70 4.89 -3.68 -0.65
N THR A 71 5.79 -4.62 -0.37
CA THR A 71 5.86 -5.33 0.92
C THR A 71 6.12 -4.37 2.08
N ARG A 72 6.97 -3.36 1.87
CA ARG A 72 7.19 -2.32 2.89
C ARG A 72 5.91 -1.54 3.19
N LEU A 73 5.19 -1.12 2.15
CA LEU A 73 3.95 -0.37 2.30
C LEU A 73 2.85 -1.21 2.95
N GLN A 74 2.70 -2.48 2.56
CA GLN A 74 1.80 -3.43 3.22
C GLN A 74 2.10 -3.54 4.72
N GLY A 75 3.38 -3.64 5.09
CA GLY A 75 3.79 -3.68 6.51
C GLY A 75 3.38 -2.42 7.28
N LEU A 76 3.50 -1.24 6.67
CA LEU A 76 3.07 0.03 7.28
C LEU A 76 1.54 0.08 7.46
N VAL A 77 0.78 -0.27 6.42
CA VAL A 77 -0.69 -0.32 6.48
C VAL A 77 -1.17 -1.34 7.52
N ASN A 78 -0.56 -2.52 7.59
CA ASN A 78 -0.90 -3.54 8.59
C ASN A 78 -0.57 -3.06 10.01
N THR A 79 0.57 -2.38 10.19
CA THR A 79 0.90 -1.77 11.49
C THR A 79 -0.13 -0.72 11.89
N MET A 80 -0.67 0.04 10.94
CA MET A 80 -1.75 0.99 11.22
C MET A 80 -3.04 0.28 11.65
N LEU A 81 -3.43 -0.79 10.94
CA LEU A 81 -4.58 -1.63 11.31
C LEU A 81 -4.45 -2.20 12.72
N ASP A 82 -3.27 -2.72 13.07
CA ASP A 82 -3.01 -3.30 14.39
C ASP A 82 -3.07 -2.25 15.52
N ASN A 83 -2.73 -0.98 15.23
CA ASN A 83 -2.77 0.10 16.21
C ASN A 83 -4.18 0.70 16.42
N ASP A 84 -5.09 0.53 15.46
CA ASP A 84 -6.50 0.91 15.59
C ASP A 84 -7.36 -0.16 16.29
N LEU A 85 -6.82 -1.38 16.50
CA LEU A 85 -7.48 -2.37 17.33
C LEU A 85 -7.42 -1.94 18.81
N PRO A 86 -8.56 -1.81 19.52
CA PRO A 86 -8.51 -1.69 20.98
C PRO A 86 -7.80 -2.93 21.55
N PRO A 87 -6.98 -2.80 22.61
CA PRO A 87 -6.34 -3.96 23.22
C PRO A 87 -7.43 -4.95 23.63
N THR A 88 -7.37 -6.15 23.07
CA THR A 88 -8.24 -7.25 23.48
C THR A 88 -8.01 -7.48 24.97
N ALA A 89 -8.91 -6.98 25.81
CA ALA A 89 -8.90 -7.26 27.23
C ALA A 89 -9.17 -8.75 27.42
N ALA A 90 -8.10 -9.51 27.65
CA ALA A 90 -8.15 -10.92 28.05
C ALA A 90 -8.22 -11.05 29.57
#